data_AF-A0A524QEC3-F1
#
_entry.id   AF-A0A524QEC3-F1
#
_cell.length_a   1.000
_cell.length_b   1.000
_cell.length_c   1.000
_cell.angle_alpha   90.00
_cell.angle_beta   90.00
_cell.angle_gamma   90.00
#
_symmetry.space_group_name_H-M   'P 1'
#
loop_
_entity.id
_entity.type
_entity.pdbx_description
1 polymer ?
#
loop_
_entity_poly.entity_id
_entity_poly.type
_entity_poly.pdbx_seq_one_letter_code
_entity_poly.pdbx_strand_id
1 'polypeptide(L)'
;LNGWAIECRINAEDVQSGFAPAPGRIEKLSFPEGMGIRVDTGVKAGSSIVASFDSMIAKLIVTGRDRKEAITNTKKALDKVWIKGTKTTLPFFRMLMRHPRFQSGDFTTAFIEKDLERFHCNSDYEEMIAAWLATKLYSEENLTSKKQDIDFEHGRELTPWLLNKRFNRF
;
A
#
# COMPACT_ATOMS: atom_id res chain seq x y z
N LEU A 1 18.82 -26.79 -17.72
CA LEU A 1 18.02 -25.73 -17.08
C LEU A 1 16.89 -26.43 -16.34
N ASN A 2 16.78 -26.26 -15.03
CA ASN A 2 15.78 -26.96 -14.20
C ASN A 2 14.81 -25.93 -13.63
N GLY A 3 13.51 -26.13 -13.86
CA GLY A 3 12.45 -25.31 -13.29
C GLY A 3 12.12 -24.03 -14.07
N TRP A 4 11.38 -23.16 -13.40
CA TRP A 4 10.87 -21.88 -13.90
C TRP A 4 11.12 -20.77 -12.87
N ALA A 5 11.28 -19.54 -13.35
CA ALA A 5 11.44 -18.36 -12.52
C ALA A 5 10.59 -17.21 -13.06
N ILE A 6 10.09 -16.37 -12.15
CA ILE A 6 9.36 -15.14 -12.45
C ILE A 6 9.99 -14.01 -11.65
N GLU A 7 10.34 -12.93 -12.35
CA GLU A 7 10.78 -11.68 -11.75
C GLU A 7 9.67 -10.62 -11.83
N CYS A 8 9.38 -9.95 -10.72
CA CYS A 8 8.54 -8.76 -10.67
C CYS A 8 9.39 -7.55 -10.24
N ARG A 9 9.48 -6.54 -11.11
CA ARG A 9 10.14 -5.25 -10.81
C ARG A 9 9.15 -4.36 -10.06
N ILE A 10 9.28 -4.32 -8.74
CA ILE A 10 8.44 -3.51 -7.87
C ILE A 10 8.95 -2.07 -7.97
N ASN A 11 8.13 -1.21 -8.55
CA ASN A 11 8.44 0.17 -8.87
C ASN A 11 7.53 1.11 -8.08
N ALA A 12 8.02 2.31 -7.79
CA ALA A 12 7.27 3.41 -7.21
C ALA A 12 6.47 4.13 -8.31
N GLU A 13 5.40 3.50 -8.76
CA GLU A 13 4.54 3.97 -9.86
C GLU A 13 3.07 3.82 -9.51
N ASP A 14 2.24 4.73 -10.02
CA ASP A 14 0.80 4.72 -9.87
C ASP A 14 0.12 3.98 -11.03
N VAL A 15 -0.25 2.73 -10.78
CA VAL A 15 -0.94 1.86 -11.75
C VAL A 15 -2.29 2.44 -12.20
N GLN A 16 -3.01 3.16 -11.33
CA GLN A 16 -4.30 3.76 -11.67
C GLN A 16 -4.13 4.99 -12.56
N SER A 17 -2.99 5.67 -12.47
CA SER A 17 -2.63 6.81 -13.32
C SER A 17 -1.68 6.42 -14.46
N GLY A 18 -1.87 5.23 -15.03
CA GLY A 18 -1.12 4.79 -16.22
C GLY A 18 0.37 4.59 -15.96
N PHE A 19 0.73 4.09 -14.77
CA PHE A 19 2.13 3.85 -14.35
C PHE A 19 2.96 5.13 -14.22
N ALA A 20 2.32 6.27 -13.92
CA ALA A 20 3.04 7.51 -13.64
C ALA A 20 4.00 7.33 -12.44
N PRO A 21 5.24 7.86 -12.49
CA PRO A 21 6.15 7.80 -11.37
C PRO A 21 5.55 8.42 -10.10
N ALA A 22 5.69 7.73 -8.97
CA ALA A 22 5.24 8.13 -7.66
C ALA A 22 6.44 8.32 -6.71
N PRO A 23 7.26 9.38 -6.89
CA PRO A 23 8.35 9.66 -5.97
C PRO A 23 7.81 9.92 -4.56
N GLY A 24 8.56 9.52 -3.55
CA GLY A 24 8.09 9.57 -2.17
C GLY A 24 9.02 8.86 -1.20
N ARG A 25 8.70 8.97 0.08
CA ARG A 25 9.47 8.31 1.16
C ARG A 25 8.84 6.97 1.51
N ILE A 26 9.64 5.93 1.59
CA ILE A 26 9.21 4.62 2.06
C ILE A 26 9.11 4.67 3.58
N GLU A 27 7.90 4.64 4.13
CA GLU A 27 7.66 4.66 5.58
C GLU A 27 7.88 3.28 6.20
N LYS A 28 7.34 2.25 5.57
CA LYS A 28 7.45 0.85 5.99
C LYS A 28 7.68 -0.04 4.79
N LEU A 29 8.51 -1.05 4.97
CA LEU A 29 8.92 -1.99 3.93
C LEU A 29 9.01 -3.38 4.55
N SER A 30 8.33 -4.35 3.96
CA SER A 30 8.41 -5.76 4.33
C SER A 30 8.39 -6.61 3.07
N PHE A 31 9.35 -7.51 2.97
CA PHE A 31 9.48 -8.45 1.86
C PHE A 31 9.21 -9.88 2.33
N PRO A 32 8.74 -10.77 1.43
CA PRO A 32 8.61 -12.18 1.74
C PRO A 32 9.97 -12.84 1.87
N GLU A 33 10.04 -13.83 2.75
CA GLU A 33 11.16 -14.76 2.86
C GLU A 33 10.66 -16.20 2.68
N GLY A 34 11.55 -17.09 2.26
CA GLY A 34 11.27 -18.51 2.13
C GLY A 34 12.03 -19.18 0.99
N MET A 35 11.87 -20.50 0.89
CA MET A 35 12.47 -21.30 -0.17
C MET A 35 11.98 -20.83 -1.54
N GLY A 36 12.91 -20.66 -2.47
CA GLY A 36 12.60 -20.23 -3.84
C GLY A 36 12.19 -18.75 -3.97
N ILE A 37 12.37 -17.94 -2.93
CA ILE A 37 12.15 -16.49 -2.96
C ILE A 37 13.49 -15.77 -2.82
N ARG A 38 13.78 -14.87 -3.75
CA ARG A 38 14.92 -13.96 -3.69
C ARG A 38 14.42 -12.53 -3.89
N VAL A 39 14.90 -11.63 -3.05
CA VAL A 39 14.60 -10.20 -3.17
C VAL A 39 15.89 -9.43 -3.30
N ASP A 40 16.06 -8.74 -4.41
CA ASP A 40 17.15 -7.78 -4.61
C ASP A 40 16.59 -6.38 -4.40
N THR A 41 17.05 -5.65 -3.39
CA THR A 41 16.60 -4.28 -3.09
C THR A 41 17.78 -3.40 -2.68
N GLY A 42 17.74 -2.14 -3.09
CA GLY A 42 18.72 -1.11 -2.70
C GLY A 42 18.17 -0.10 -1.68
N VAL A 43 16.95 -0.30 -1.19
CA VAL A 43 16.26 0.65 -0.32
C VAL A 43 15.83 0.00 0.98
N LYS A 44 15.58 0.83 2.00
CA LYS A 44 15.10 0.41 3.32
C LYS A 44 13.99 1.33 3.79
N ALA A 45 13.31 0.96 4.87
CA ALA A 45 12.40 1.89 5.54
C ALA A 45 13.14 3.20 5.87
N GLY A 46 12.52 4.32 5.52
CA GLY A 46 13.08 5.67 5.61
C GLY A 46 13.74 6.19 4.34
N SER A 47 14.06 5.35 3.35
CA SER A 47 14.61 5.76 2.05
C SER A 47 13.64 6.64 1.26
N SER A 48 14.18 7.58 0.49
CA SER A 48 13.41 8.43 -0.44
C SER A 48 13.67 8.02 -1.89
N ILE A 49 12.59 7.81 -2.64
CA ILE A 49 12.62 7.60 -4.08
C ILE A 49 12.50 8.97 -4.77
N VAL A 50 13.53 9.35 -5.52
CA VAL A 50 13.58 10.61 -6.26
C VAL A 50 13.16 10.41 -7.72
N ALA A 51 12.57 11.42 -8.33
CA ALA A 51 12.12 11.35 -9.73
C ALA A 51 13.27 11.35 -10.76
N SER A 52 14.51 11.63 -10.33
CA SER A 52 15.68 11.75 -11.21
C SER A 52 16.24 10.40 -11.68
N PHE A 53 15.82 9.29 -11.08
CA PHE A 53 16.30 7.95 -11.41
C PHE A 53 15.12 7.01 -11.70
N ASP A 54 15.45 5.76 -12.06
CA ASP A 54 14.46 4.69 -12.16
C ASP A 54 13.66 4.55 -10.86
N SER A 55 12.35 4.32 -10.98
CA SER A 55 11.39 4.23 -9.88
C SER A 55 11.52 2.91 -9.08
N MET A 56 12.47 2.05 -9.45
CA MET A 56 12.61 0.71 -8.88
C MET A 56 12.90 0.72 -7.38
N ILE A 57 12.10 -0.05 -6.65
CA ILE A 57 12.25 -0.33 -5.22
C ILE A 57 12.97 -1.68 -5.03
N ALA A 58 12.51 -2.72 -5.72
CA ALA A 58 13.05 -4.07 -5.59
C ALA A 58 12.73 -4.96 -6.79
N LYS A 59 13.53 -6.02 -6.96
CA LYS A 59 13.20 -7.16 -7.82
C LYS A 59 12.80 -8.32 -6.93
N LEU A 60 11.56 -8.79 -7.08
CA LEU A 60 11.07 -10.01 -6.45
C LEU A 60 11.20 -11.16 -7.44
N ILE A 61 12.10 -12.09 -7.17
CA ILE A 61 12.41 -13.24 -8.02
C ILE A 61 11.92 -14.49 -7.31
N VAL A 62 11.05 -15.25 -7.96
CA VAL A 62 10.44 -16.45 -7.38
C VAL A 62 10.61 -17.63 -8.32
N THR A 63 11.01 -18.78 -7.78
CA THR A 63 11.25 -20.02 -8.52
C THR A 63 10.20 -21.10 -8.23
N GLY A 64 10.06 -22.03 -9.17
CA GLY A 64 9.22 -23.23 -9.07
C GLY A 64 9.74 -24.35 -9.97
N ARG A 65 9.25 -25.58 -9.76
CA ARG A 65 9.61 -26.75 -10.59
C ARG A 65 8.99 -26.67 -11.98
N ASP A 66 7.83 -26.02 -12.08
CA ASP A 66 7.16 -25.72 -13.34
C ASP A 66 6.57 -24.30 -13.32
N ARG A 67 6.04 -23.84 -14.47
CA ARG A 67 5.46 -22.51 -14.61
C ARG A 67 4.29 -22.26 -13.66
N LYS A 68 3.44 -23.27 -13.45
CA LYS A 68 2.24 -23.16 -12.61
C LYS A 68 2.62 -23.01 -11.13
N GLU A 69 3.62 -23.75 -10.68
CA GLU A 69 4.19 -23.63 -9.35
C GLU A 69 4.89 -22.29 -9.17
N ALA A 70 5.70 -21.83 -10.14
CA ALA A 70 6.32 -20.51 -10.10
C ALA A 70 5.27 -19.41 -9.94
N ILE A 71 4.20 -19.41 -10.75
CA ILE A 71 3.08 -18.45 -10.62
C ILE A 71 2.43 -18.55 -9.24
N THR A 72 2.15 -19.76 -8.76
CA THR A 72 1.51 -19.96 -7.45
C THR A 72 2.37 -19.43 -6.30
N ASN A 73 3.69 -19.65 -6.37
CA ASN A 73 4.64 -19.14 -5.40
C ASN A 73 4.76 -17.61 -5.50
N THR A 74 4.79 -17.05 -6.73
CA THR A 74 4.82 -15.60 -6.94
C THR A 74 3.57 -14.92 -6.37
N LYS A 75 2.38 -15.51 -6.53
CA LYS A 75 1.13 -15.02 -5.90
C LYS A 75 1.30 -14.91 -4.39
N LYS A 76 1.72 -16.00 -3.73
CA LYS A 76 1.92 -16.05 -2.28
C LYS A 76 2.99 -15.07 -1.80
N ALA A 77 4.06 -14.89 -2.58
CA ALA A 77 5.12 -13.94 -2.28
C ALA A 77 4.62 -12.49 -2.38
N LEU A 78 3.93 -12.13 -3.47
CA LEU A 78 3.36 -10.80 -3.69
C LEU A 78 2.32 -10.41 -2.64
N ASP A 79 1.53 -11.36 -2.15
CA ASP A 79 0.53 -11.11 -1.09
C ASP A 79 1.21 -10.78 0.26
N LYS A 80 2.46 -11.19 0.46
CA LYS A 80 3.27 -10.89 1.66
C LYS A 80 4.12 -9.62 1.53
N VAL A 81 4.27 -9.06 0.33
CA VAL A 81 4.98 -7.78 0.16
C VAL A 81 4.13 -6.64 0.69
N TRP A 82 4.70 -5.82 1.56
CA TRP A 82 4.05 -4.62 2.09
C TRP A 82 4.97 -3.40 1.97
N ILE A 83 4.46 -2.35 1.34
CA ILE A 83 5.17 -1.08 1.16
C ILE A 83 4.20 0.04 1.53
N LYS A 84 4.62 0.93 2.43
CA LYS A 84 3.87 2.12 2.83
C LYS A 84 4.65 3.38 2.48
N GLY A 85 3.95 4.43 2.05
CA GLY A 85 4.50 5.77 1.82
C GLY A 85 4.61 6.18 0.35
N THR A 86 4.51 5.23 -0.59
CA THR A 86 4.38 5.51 -2.03
C THR A 86 3.44 4.51 -2.70
N LYS A 87 2.86 4.89 -3.85
CA LYS A 87 2.14 3.97 -4.75
C LYS A 87 3.14 3.06 -5.46
N THR A 88 2.71 1.85 -5.78
CA THR A 88 3.61 0.84 -6.36
C THR A 88 2.92 0.00 -7.43
N THR A 89 3.72 -0.72 -8.22
CA THR A 89 3.27 -1.72 -9.21
C THR A 89 2.74 -3.02 -8.60
N LEU A 90 2.73 -3.18 -7.26
CA LEU A 90 2.24 -4.39 -6.60
C LEU A 90 0.80 -4.80 -6.97
N PRO A 91 -0.19 -3.88 -7.04
CA PRO A 91 -1.55 -4.23 -7.43
C PRO A 91 -1.61 -4.84 -8.83
N PHE A 92 -0.83 -4.29 -9.76
CA PHE A 92 -0.73 -4.81 -11.13
C PHE A 92 -0.21 -6.24 -11.14
N PHE A 93 0.92 -6.53 -10.48
CA PHE A 93 1.44 -7.91 -10.46
C PHE A 93 0.50 -8.89 -9.76
N ARG A 94 -0.17 -8.47 -8.68
CA ARG A 94 -1.17 -9.30 -7.99
C ARG A 94 -2.32 -9.67 -8.92
N MET A 95 -2.82 -8.71 -9.70
CA MET A 95 -3.84 -8.94 -10.72
C MET A 95 -3.30 -9.82 -11.86
N LEU A 96 -2.10 -9.54 -12.37
CA LEU A 96 -1.50 -10.23 -13.51
C LEU A 96 -1.31 -11.73 -13.22
N MET A 97 -0.79 -12.08 -12.05
CA MET A 97 -0.62 -13.48 -11.64
C MET A 97 -1.95 -14.23 -11.50
N ARG A 98 -3.07 -13.50 -11.34
CA ARG A 98 -4.43 -14.05 -11.28
C ARG A 98 -5.11 -14.10 -12.66
N HIS A 99 -4.58 -13.41 -13.67
CA HIS A 99 -5.18 -13.32 -15.00
C HIS A 99 -5.09 -14.66 -15.77
N PRO A 100 -6.21 -15.19 -16.30
CA PRO A 100 -6.22 -16.49 -17.00
C PRO A 100 -5.26 -16.58 -18.19
N ARG A 101 -5.20 -15.55 -19.04
CA ARG A 101 -4.27 -15.54 -20.20
C ARG A 101 -2.80 -15.52 -19.79
N PHE A 102 -2.48 -14.84 -18.69
CA PHE A 102 -1.13 -14.88 -18.16
C PHE A 102 -0.82 -16.29 -17.62
N GLN A 103 -1.78 -16.95 -16.97
CA GLN A 103 -1.61 -18.32 -16.47
C GLN A 103 -1.52 -19.38 -17.59
N SER A 104 -2.23 -19.22 -18.71
CA SER A 104 -2.12 -20.12 -19.86
C SER A 104 -0.82 -19.93 -20.63
N GLY A 105 -0.23 -18.73 -20.59
CA GLY A 105 0.93 -18.39 -21.41
C GLY A 105 0.57 -17.91 -22.81
N ASP A 106 -0.72 -17.74 -23.11
CA ASP A 106 -1.22 -17.28 -24.40
C ASP A 106 -1.38 -15.75 -24.42
N PHE A 107 -0.25 -15.06 -24.54
CA PHE A 107 -0.18 -13.60 -24.59
C PHE A 107 1.00 -13.14 -25.45
N THR A 108 0.92 -11.90 -25.93
CA THR A 108 1.97 -11.24 -26.72
C THR A 108 2.46 -9.99 -25.99
N THR A 109 3.41 -9.27 -26.59
CA THR A 109 3.85 -7.96 -26.07
C THR A 109 2.72 -6.94 -26.01
N ALA A 110 1.69 -7.08 -26.85
CA ALA A 110 0.52 -6.20 -26.87
C ALA A 110 -0.52 -6.53 -25.79
N PHE A 111 -0.28 -7.54 -24.95
CA PHE A 111 -1.23 -8.02 -23.95
C PHE A 111 -1.67 -6.93 -22.97
N ILE A 112 -0.74 -6.11 -22.50
CA ILE A 112 -1.03 -5.04 -21.54
C ILE A 112 -1.89 -3.95 -22.19
N GLU A 113 -1.63 -3.60 -23.45
CA GLU A 113 -2.31 -2.51 -24.14
C GLU A 113 -3.68 -2.91 -24.71
N LYS A 114 -3.83 -4.16 -25.18
CA LYS A 114 -5.01 -4.60 -25.94
C LYS A 114 -5.95 -5.50 -25.16
N ASP A 115 -5.41 -6.34 -24.29
CA ASP A 115 -6.18 -7.41 -23.63
C ASP A 115 -6.52 -7.07 -22.17
N LEU A 116 -5.92 -6.00 -21.63
CA LEU A 116 -6.05 -5.58 -20.24
C LEU A 116 -6.88 -4.30 -20.17
N GLU A 117 -8.19 -4.45 -19.94
CA GLU A 117 -9.10 -3.31 -19.80
C GLU A 117 -8.87 -2.50 -18.51
N ARG A 118 -8.38 -3.14 -17.45
CA ARG A 118 -8.09 -2.52 -16.14
C ARG A 118 -6.83 -3.09 -15.53
N PHE A 119 -5.93 -2.23 -15.06
CA PHE A 119 -4.67 -2.62 -14.40
C PHE A 119 -4.79 -2.81 -12.89
N HIS A 120 -6.00 -2.74 -12.34
CA HIS A 120 -6.27 -2.76 -10.91
C HIS A 120 -7.54 -3.55 -10.61
N CYS A 121 -7.60 -4.14 -9.42
CA CYS A 121 -8.83 -4.74 -8.90
C CYS A 121 -9.60 -3.63 -8.20
N ASN A 122 -10.74 -3.21 -8.76
CA ASN A 122 -11.72 -2.44 -8.01
C ASN A 122 -12.74 -3.43 -7.43
N SER A 123 -12.93 -3.39 -6.12
CA SER A 123 -14.08 -4.03 -5.48
C SER A 123 -15.26 -3.06 -5.53
N ASP A 124 -16.47 -3.53 -5.81
CA ASP A 124 -17.67 -2.66 -5.71
C ASP A 124 -17.83 -2.06 -4.30
N TYR A 125 -17.23 -2.70 -3.30
CA TYR A 125 -17.22 -2.26 -1.91
C TYR A 125 -16.02 -1.41 -1.53
N GLU A 126 -15.05 -1.15 -2.41
CA GLU A 126 -13.83 -0.40 -2.03
C GLU A 126 -14.17 0.99 -1.47
N GLU A 127 -15.04 1.73 -2.15
CA GLU A 127 -15.49 3.05 -1.70
C GLU A 127 -16.23 2.95 -0.35
N MET A 128 -17.09 1.94 -0.19
CA MET A 128 -17.80 1.71 1.06
C MET A 128 -16.85 1.35 2.20
N ILE A 129 -15.85 0.49 1.94
CA ILE A 129 -14.84 0.09 2.92
C ILE A 129 -13.95 1.28 3.27
N ALA A 130 -13.57 2.10 2.29
CA ALA A 130 -12.80 3.32 2.51
C ALA A 130 -13.59 4.33 3.35
N ALA A 131 -14.87 4.56 3.03
CA ALA A 131 -15.76 5.42 3.81
C ALA A 131 -15.96 4.90 5.24
N TRP A 132 -16.18 3.60 5.39
CA TRP A 132 -16.31 2.96 6.71
C TRP A 132 -15.02 3.07 7.53
N LEU A 133 -13.86 2.80 6.91
CA LEU A 133 -12.55 2.93 7.56
C LEU A 133 -12.27 4.38 7.97
N ALA A 134 -12.52 5.35 7.08
CA ALA A 134 -12.38 6.77 7.37
C ALA A 134 -13.27 7.19 8.54
N THR A 135 -14.54 6.77 8.53
CA THR A 135 -15.49 7.03 9.62
C THR A 135 -15.00 6.43 10.95
N LYS A 136 -14.50 5.19 10.93
CA LYS A 136 -13.95 4.51 12.09
C LYS A 136 -12.74 5.24 12.65
N LEU A 137 -11.75 5.58 11.80
CA LEU A 137 -10.54 6.31 12.20
C LEU A 137 -10.88 7.69 12.78
N TYR A 138 -11.80 8.43 12.14
CA TYR A 138 -12.28 9.71 12.66
C TYR A 138 -12.94 9.57 14.04
N SER A 139 -13.78 8.55 14.22
CA SER A 139 -14.40 8.30 15.51
C SER A 139 -13.38 7.95 16.58
N GLU A 140 -12.38 7.11 16.26
CA GLU A 140 -11.31 6.73 17.19
C GLU A 140 -10.48 7.96 17.61
N GLU A 141 -10.05 8.79 16.66
CA GLU A 141 -9.29 10.02 16.96
C GLU A 141 -10.07 10.98 17.87
N ASN A 142 -11.36 11.20 17.59
CA ASN A 142 -12.19 12.13 18.36
C ASN A 142 -12.63 11.59 19.73
N LEU A 143 -12.85 10.28 19.86
CA LEU A 143 -13.14 9.66 21.15
C LEU A 143 -11.90 9.63 22.04
N THR A 144 -10.71 9.45 21.46
CA THR A 144 -9.45 9.50 22.22
C THR A 144 -9.10 10.93 22.64
N SER A 145 -9.37 11.92 21.79
CA SER A 145 -9.13 13.35 22.06
C SER A 145 -10.11 13.96 23.09
N LYS A 146 -11.29 13.36 23.29
CA LYS A 146 -12.30 13.83 24.27
C LYS A 146 -12.07 13.39 25.71
N LYS A 147 -11.03 12.61 26.02
CA LYS A 147 -10.53 12.42 27.40
C LYS A 147 -9.58 13.56 27.78
N GLN A 148 -10.05 14.80 27.73
CA GLN A 148 -9.56 15.78 28.69
C GLN A 148 -10.40 15.55 29.94
N ASP A 149 -9.80 14.95 30.97
CA ASP A 149 -10.37 15.03 32.30
C ASP A 149 -10.47 16.51 32.64
N ILE A 150 -11.68 17.06 32.58
CA ILE A 150 -11.95 18.41 33.09
C ILE A 150 -11.76 18.28 34.60
N ASP A 151 -10.65 18.81 35.11
CA ASP A 151 -10.41 18.87 36.54
C ASP A 151 -11.44 19.81 37.19
N PHE A 152 -12.54 19.23 37.67
CA PHE A 152 -13.60 19.96 38.36
C PHE A 152 -13.15 20.50 39.73
N GLU A 153 -12.05 20.00 40.31
CA GLU A 153 -11.50 20.50 41.57
C GLU A 153 -10.90 21.90 41.37
N HIS A 154 -10.09 22.13 40.33
CA HIS A 154 -9.57 23.46 39.97
C HIS A 154 -10.65 24.46 39.50
N GLY A 155 -11.81 23.98 39.06
CA GLY A 155 -12.94 24.83 38.66
C GLY A 155 -13.63 25.54 39.83
N ARG A 156 -13.41 25.09 41.07
CA ARG A 156 -13.99 25.70 42.28
C ARG A 156 -13.22 26.92 42.78
N GLU A 157 -12.03 27.19 42.25
CA GLU A 157 -11.21 28.37 42.59
C GLU A 157 -11.35 29.53 41.59
N LEU A 158 -12.45 29.58 40.83
CA LEU A 158 -12.71 30.77 40.01
C LEU A 158 -13.14 31.92 40.92
N THR A 159 -12.23 32.88 41.12
CA THR A 159 -12.54 34.10 41.86
C THR A 159 -13.74 34.83 41.21
N PRO A 160 -14.63 35.45 42.02
CA PRO A 160 -15.86 36.10 41.51
C PRO A 160 -15.61 37.11 40.38
N TRP A 161 -14.44 37.76 40.39
CA TRP A 161 -14.01 38.69 39.35
C TRP A 161 -13.77 38.02 37.98
N LEU A 162 -13.17 36.84 37.96
CA LEU A 162 -12.85 36.11 36.73
C LEU A 162 -14.12 35.51 36.07
N LEU A 163 -15.10 35.13 36.90
CA LEU A 163 -16.45 34.75 36.46
C LEU A 163 -17.18 35.93 35.80
N ASN A 164 -17.20 37.10 36.44
CA ASN A 164 -17.89 38.29 35.93
C ASN A 164 -17.31 38.78 34.59
N LYS A 165 -15.99 38.67 34.41
CA LYS A 165 -15.31 38.99 33.14
C LYS A 165 -15.69 38.05 31.98
N ARG A 166 -16.07 36.81 32.28
CA ARG A 166 -16.54 35.84 31.27
C ARG A 166 -18.00 36.05 30.90
N PHE A 167 -18.85 36.45 31.85
CA PHE A 167 -20.27 36.76 31.57
C PHE A 167 -20.45 38.07 30.79
N ASN A 168 -19.60 39.08 31.02
CA ASN A 168 -19.69 40.37 30.34
C ASN A 168 -18.93 40.45 29.00
N ARG A 169 -18.71 39.32 28.33
CA ARG A 169 -18.02 39.26 27.02
C ARG A 169 -18.95 38.90 25.85
N PHE A 170 -20.25 39.04 26.03
CA PHE A 170 -21.24 39.11 24.97
C PHE A 170 -21.82 40.52 24.91
#